data_AF-A0A0R3MTS5-F1
#
_entry.id   AF-A0A0R3MTS5-F1
#
_cell.length_a   1.000
_cell.length_b   1.000
_cell.length_c   1.000
_cell.angle_alpha   90.00
_cell.angle_beta   90.00
_cell.angle_gamma   90.00
#
_symmetry.space_group_name_H-M   'P 1'
#
loop_
_entity.id
_entity.type
_entity.pdbx_description
1 polymer ?
#
loop_
_entity_poly.entity_id
_entity_poly.type
_entity_poly.pdbx_seq_one_letter_code
_entity_poly.pdbx_strand_id
1 'polypeptide(L)'
;MSKKLVAQEVNDFITKRRPAVVCDLCIVRGIGLSVRAHANQITAALATTSEFVREKGSCPDCKQTDVMVIKAVDPKSAANFSVLNFESIIVELGKVTVKIVR
;
A
#
# COMPACT_ATOMS: atom_id res chain seq x y z
N MET A 1 -9.41 1.75 26.56
CA MET A 1 -8.86 2.17 25.25
C MET A 1 -7.69 1.26 24.93
N SER A 2 -7.82 0.42 23.90
CA SER A 2 -6.72 -0.43 23.44
C SER A 2 -5.65 0.46 22.80
N LYS A 3 -4.46 0.53 23.41
CA LYS A 3 -3.34 1.33 22.91
C LYS A 3 -2.85 0.71 21.60
N LYS A 4 -3.25 1.27 20.46
CA LYS A 4 -2.69 0.86 19.16
C LYS A 4 -1.27 1.39 19.04
N LEU A 5 -0.43 0.64 18.31
CA LEU A 5 0.89 1.11 17.93
C LEU A 5 0.73 2.22 16.88
N VAL A 6 1.56 3.26 16.97
CA VAL A 6 1.55 4.37 16.00
C VAL A 6 1.69 3.85 14.55
N ALA A 7 2.50 2.82 14.32
CA ALA A 7 2.62 2.20 12.99
C ALA A 7 1.30 1.58 12.49
N GLN A 8 0.53 0.97 13.40
CA GLN A 8 -0.79 0.43 13.06
C GLN A 8 -1.79 1.54 12.75
N GLU A 9 -1.74 2.66 13.49
CA GLU A 9 -2.61 3.81 13.24
C GLU A 9 -2.33 4.46 11.87
N VAL A 10 -1.06 4.60 11.50
CA VAL A 10 -0.64 5.08 10.17
C VAL A 10 -1.12 4.13 9.08
N ASN A 11 -0.90 2.81 9.24
CA ASN A 11 -1.37 1.81 8.29
C ASN A 11 -2.90 1.89 8.11
N ASP A 12 -3.65 1.84 9.23
CA ASP A 12 -5.11 1.93 9.22
C ASP A 12 -5.59 3.21 8.53
N PHE A 13 -4.92 4.34 8.77
CA PHE A 13 -5.26 5.63 8.20
C PHE A 13 -5.08 5.65 6.67
N ILE A 14 -3.96 5.15 6.15
CA ILE A 14 -3.69 5.11 4.71
C ILE A 14 -4.60 4.08 4.02
N THR A 15 -4.77 2.91 4.65
CA THR A 15 -5.60 1.81 4.12
C THR A 15 -7.07 2.19 4.01
N LYS A 16 -7.63 2.92 4.99
CA LYS A 16 -9.03 3.41 4.93
C LYS A 16 -9.27 4.45 3.84
N ARG A 17 -8.20 5.05 3.29
CA ARG A 17 -8.27 6.09 2.26
C ARG A 17 -8.13 5.55 0.85
N ARG A 18 -8.01 4.24 0.64
CA ARG A 18 -7.89 3.65 -0.71
C ARG A 18 -8.96 4.22 -1.66
N PRO A 19 -8.59 4.63 -2.89
CA PRO A 19 -7.25 4.65 -3.50
C PRO A 19 -6.49 6.00 -3.37
N ALA A 20 -6.91 6.90 -2.47
CA ALA A 20 -6.39 8.25 -2.36
C ALA A 20 -4.93 8.30 -1.85
N VAL A 21 -4.16 9.23 -2.43
CA VAL A 21 -2.79 9.57 -1.98
C VAL A 21 -2.83 10.59 -0.84
N VAL A 22 -1.88 10.51 0.09
CA VAL A 22 -1.75 11.44 1.22
C VAL A 22 -0.27 11.66 1.58
N CYS A 23 0.12 12.86 1.99
CA CYS A 23 1.51 13.14 2.41
C CYS A 23 1.72 12.90 3.91
N ASP A 24 2.99 12.75 4.31
CA ASP A 24 3.39 12.52 5.72
C ASP A 24 2.83 13.59 6.67
N LEU A 25 2.71 14.85 6.23
CA LEU A 25 2.18 15.94 7.05
C LEU A 25 0.68 15.76 7.33
N CYS A 26 -0.10 15.34 6.34
CA CYS A 26 -1.54 15.12 6.49
C CYS A 26 -1.83 13.86 7.31
N ILE A 27 -0.96 12.84 7.25
CA ILE A 27 -1.02 11.67 8.15
C ILE A 27 -0.85 12.12 9.61
N VAL A 28 0.20 12.89 9.90
CA VAL A 28 0.49 13.41 11.25
C VAL A 28 -0.70 14.18 11.81
N ARG A 29 -1.26 15.09 11.02
CA ARG A 29 -2.45 15.88 11.40
C ARG A 29 -3.69 15.00 11.58
N GLY A 30 -3.87 14.01 10.72
CA GLY A 30 -5.05 13.15 10.71
C GLY A 30 -5.12 12.17 11.88
N ILE A 31 -3.98 11.73 12.42
CA ILE A 31 -3.95 10.79 13.56
C ILE A 31 -3.40 11.43 14.85
N GLY A 32 -3.08 12.73 14.83
CA GLY A 32 -2.62 13.47 16.01
C GLY A 32 -1.19 13.13 16.45
N LEU A 33 -0.29 12.79 15.52
CA LEU A 33 1.12 12.60 15.87
C LEU A 33 1.78 13.93 16.20
N SER A 34 2.69 13.90 17.18
CA SER A 34 3.49 15.06 17.56
C SER A 34 4.65 15.33 16.59
N VAL A 35 5.14 14.31 15.86
CA VAL A 35 6.38 14.41 15.09
C VAL A 35 6.23 13.82 13.68
N ARG A 36 6.53 14.65 12.66
CA ARG A 36 6.49 14.26 11.23
C ARG A 36 7.50 13.17 10.86
N ALA A 37 8.65 13.13 11.53
CA ALA A 37 9.67 12.11 11.29
C ALA A 37 9.15 10.68 11.50
N HIS A 38 8.23 10.47 12.45
CA HIS A 38 7.63 9.16 12.69
C HIS A 38 6.80 8.70 11.49
N ALA A 39 5.96 9.59 10.94
CA ALA A 39 5.17 9.27 9.75
C ALA A 39 6.07 8.94 8.55
N ASN A 40 7.14 9.71 8.30
CA ASN A 40 8.06 9.45 7.20
C ASN A 40 8.75 8.07 7.31
N GLN A 41 9.27 7.74 8.50
CA GLN A 41 9.90 6.42 8.74
C GLN A 41 8.91 5.27 8.52
N ILE A 42 7.68 5.41 9.02
CA ILE A 42 6.65 4.38 8.88
C ILE A 42 6.21 4.26 7.42
N THR A 43 5.96 5.36 6.72
CA THR A 43 5.53 5.31 5.32
C THR A 43 6.64 4.80 4.40
N ALA A 44 7.90 5.09 4.71
CA ALA A 44 9.04 4.49 4.02
C ALA A 44 9.11 2.96 4.22
N ALA A 45 8.88 2.48 5.44
CA ALA A 45 8.81 1.04 5.73
C ALA A 45 7.60 0.37 5.07
N LEU A 46 6.42 0.98 5.09
CA LEU A 46 5.24 0.46 4.38
C LEU A 46 5.48 0.35 2.87
N ALA A 47 6.20 1.31 2.29
CA ALA A 47 6.53 1.30 0.86
C ALA A 47 7.53 0.20 0.44
N THR A 48 8.12 -0.55 1.38
CA THR A 48 8.90 -1.75 1.03
C THR A 48 8.01 -2.97 0.79
N THR A 49 6.70 -2.86 1.03
CA THR A 49 5.72 -3.92 0.72
C THR A 49 4.98 -3.61 -0.57
N SER A 50 4.38 -4.63 -1.18
CA SER A 50 3.60 -4.48 -2.42
C SER A 50 2.23 -3.83 -2.23
N GLU A 51 1.82 -3.57 -0.98
CA GLU A 51 0.51 -3.01 -0.63
C GLU A 51 0.49 -1.48 -0.61
N PHE A 52 1.65 -0.84 -0.72
CA PHE A 52 1.78 0.62 -0.68
C PHE A 52 2.71 1.13 -1.76
N VAL A 53 2.35 2.28 -2.33
CA VAL A 53 3.20 3.01 -3.26
C VAL A 53 3.51 4.37 -2.64
N ARG A 54 4.79 4.70 -2.57
CA ARG A 54 5.29 5.97 -2.04
C ARG A 54 6.19 6.65 -3.07
N GLU A 55 5.84 7.87 -3.43
CA GLU A 55 6.47 8.62 -4.52
C GLU A 55 6.33 10.12 -4.31
N LYS A 56 7.04 10.92 -5.11
CA LYS A 56 6.80 12.37 -5.17
C LYS A 56 5.51 12.64 -5.93
N GLY A 57 4.65 13.49 -5.39
CA GLY A 57 3.38 13.82 -6.02
C GLY A 57 2.70 15.03 -5.37
N SER A 58 1.39 15.13 -5.61
CA SER A 58 0.55 16.18 -5.06
C SER A 58 -0.40 15.61 -4.01
N CYS A 59 -0.50 16.25 -2.85
CA CYS A 59 -1.42 15.84 -1.79
C CYS A 59 -2.75 16.60 -1.90
N PRO A 60 -3.89 15.93 -2.14
CA PRO A 60 -5.20 16.58 -2.25
C PRO A 60 -5.63 17.32 -0.98
N ASP A 61 -5.28 16.79 0.19
CA ASP A 61 -5.70 17.32 1.50
C ASP A 61 -5.09 18.69 1.80
N CYS A 62 -3.80 18.88 1.54
CA CYS A 62 -3.08 20.12 1.83
C CYS A 62 -2.68 20.92 0.58
N LYS A 63 -2.99 20.40 -0.62
CA LYS A 63 -2.68 21.00 -1.93
C LYS A 63 -1.19 21.25 -2.19
N GLN A 64 -0.29 20.67 -1.38
CA GLN A 64 1.15 20.75 -1.62
C GLN A 64 1.53 19.84 -2.80
N THR A 65 2.43 20.34 -3.65
CA THR A 65 2.98 19.65 -4.82
C THR A 65 4.46 19.32 -4.58
N ASP A 66 5.00 18.35 -5.33
CA ASP A 66 6.38 17.84 -5.19
C ASP A 66 6.73 17.35 -3.76
N VAL A 67 5.75 16.77 -3.07
CA VAL A 67 5.91 16.20 -1.72
C VAL A 67 5.85 14.68 -1.78
N MET A 68 6.50 14.01 -0.83
CA MET A 68 6.33 12.56 -0.66
C MET A 68 4.89 12.26 -0.27
N VAL A 69 4.21 11.48 -1.11
CA VAL A 69 2.86 10.96 -0.91
C VAL A 69 2.90 9.45 -0.87
N ILE A 70 1.94 8.86 -0.16
CA ILE A 70 1.73 7.41 -0.09
C ILE A 70 0.26 7.11 -0.36
N LYS A 71 0.00 6.00 -1.05
CA LYS A 71 -1.33 5.38 -1.16
C LYS A 71 -1.22 3.90 -0.88
N ALA A 72 -2.29 3.33 -0.34
CA ALA A 72 -2.45 1.89 -0.34
C ALA A 72 -2.97 1.47 -1.72
N VAL A 73 -2.39 0.42 -2.28
CA VAL A 73 -2.87 -0.21 -3.52
C VAL A 73 -3.72 -1.42 -3.17
N ASP A 74 -4.69 -1.74 -4.03
CA ASP A 74 -5.42 -2.98 -3.86
C ASP A 74 -4.50 -4.15 -4.17
N PRO A 75 -4.45 -5.19 -3.33
CA PRO A 75 -3.58 -6.35 -3.57
C PRO A 75 -3.90 -7.07 -4.89
N LYS A 76 -5.13 -6.91 -5.43
CA LYS A 76 -5.50 -7.40 -6.78
C LYS A 76 -4.83 -6.64 -7.93
N SER A 77 -4.39 -5.40 -7.72
CA SER A 77 -3.74 -4.56 -8.74
C SER A 77 -2.22 -4.70 -8.77
N ALA A 78 -1.59 -5.10 -7.66
CA ALA A 78 -0.16 -5.45 -7.61
C ALA A 78 0.15 -6.82 -8.23
N ALA A 79 -0.89 -7.63 -8.51
CA ALA A 79 -0.78 -8.92 -9.19
C ALA A 79 -0.71 -8.83 -10.73
N ASN A 80 -0.44 -7.65 -11.30
CA ASN A 80 0.00 -7.54 -12.70
C ASN A 80 1.51 -7.80 -12.86
N PHE A 81 2.05 -8.72 -12.07
CA PHE A 81 3.29 -9.40 -12.39
C PHE A 81 2.93 -10.57 -13.33
N SER A 82 2.98 -10.30 -14.64
CA SER A 82 3.06 -11.30 -15.72
C SER A 82 2.19 -12.55 -15.51
N VAL A 83 0.86 -12.41 -15.49
CA VAL A 83 0.00 -13.59 -15.63
C VAL A 83 0.11 -14.06 -17.07
N LEU A 84 1.02 -15.01 -17.33
CA LEU A 84 0.82 -15.95 -18.41
C LEU A 84 -0.56 -16.58 -18.16
N ASN A 85 -1.46 -16.45 -19.14
CA ASN A 85 -2.83 -16.97 -19.06
C ASN A 85 -2.80 -18.47 -18.75
N PHE A 86 -3.16 -18.86 -17.52
CA PHE A 86 -3.42 -20.25 -17.16
C PHE A 86 -4.91 -20.36 -16.86
N GLU A 87 -5.67 -21.00 -17.76
CA GLU A 87 -7.13 -21.17 -17.56
C GLU A 87 -7.49 -22.29 -16.57
N SER A 88 -6.57 -23.20 -16.22
CA SER A 88 -6.87 -24.25 -15.24
C SER A 88 -5.63 -24.97 -14.70
N ILE A 89 -5.56 -25.14 -13.38
CA ILE A 89 -4.65 -26.07 -12.71
C ILE A 89 -5.49 -27.31 -12.34
N ILE A 90 -5.17 -28.46 -12.93
CA ILE A 90 -5.78 -29.75 -12.56
C ILE A 90 -4.80 -30.47 -11.63
N VAL A 91 -5.24 -30.77 -10.41
CA VAL A 91 -4.48 -31.53 -9.42
C VAL A 91 -5.09 -32.93 -9.33
N GLU A 92 -4.44 -33.92 -9.93
CA GLU A 92 -4.74 -35.34 -9.71
C GLU A 92 -3.57 -36.01 -8.98
N LEU A 93 -3.90 -36.72 -7.90
CA LEU A 93 -3.06 -37.56 -7.04
C LEU A 93 -1.57 -37.64 -7.46
N GLY A 94 -0.80 -36.62 -7.05
CA GLY A 94 0.66 -36.64 -7.09
C GLY A 94 1.34 -36.11 -8.36
N LYS A 95 0.62 -35.55 -9.35
CA LYS A 95 1.25 -34.88 -10.50
C LYS A 95 0.59 -33.54 -10.81
N VAL A 96 1.38 -32.45 -10.78
CA VAL A 96 0.97 -31.13 -11.24
C VAL A 96 1.35 -31.00 -12.72
N THR A 97 0.35 -30.88 -13.60
CA THR A 97 0.59 -30.67 -15.03
C THR A 97 0.07 -29.30 -15.43
N VAL A 98 0.96 -28.43 -15.91
CA VAL A 98 0.63 -27.08 -16.37
C VAL A 98 0.49 -27.10 -17.89
N LYS A 99 -0.71 -26.81 -18.41
CA LYS A 99 -0.93 -26.62 -19.86
C LYS A 99 -0.82 -25.14 -20.20
N ILE A 100 0.06 -24.81 -21.16
CA ILE A 100 0.16 -23.50 -21.80
C ILE A 100 -0.52 -23.63 -23.16
N VAL A 101 -1.52 -22.79 -23.45
CA VAL A 101 -2.13 -22.67 -24.78
C VAL A 101 -1.60 -21.38 -25.41
N ARG A 102 -1.10 -21.45 -26.66
CA ARG A 102 -0.72 -20.29 -27.48
C ARG A 102 -1.88 -19.88 -28.37
#